data_AF-A0AAN5BY16-F1
#
_entry.id   AF-A0AAN5BY16-F1
#
_cell.length_a   1.000
_cell.length_b   1.000
_cell.length_c   1.000
_cell.angle_alpha   90.00
_cell.angle_beta   90.00
_cell.angle_gamma   90.00
#
_symmetry.space_group_name_H-M   'P 1'
#
loop_
_entity.id
_entity.type
_entity.pdbx_description
1 polymer ?
#
loop_
_entity_poly.entity_id
_entity_poly.type
_entity_poly.pdbx_seq_one_letter_code
_entity_poly.pdbx_strand_id
1 'polypeptide(L)'
;MASKPEEDQDELIATKAVKPRTLFHAIEASSLPPHEKAPTRLAQEGLTVLFAGGETGSRLLAHTVYHLLKNPEILEKVRKEILDAAGDSNQLPDMKALEALPWLVRSLSPKDIATGTG
;
A
#
# COMPACT_ATOMS: atom_id res chain seq x y z
N MET A 1 -47.84 -33.43 -10.33
CA MET A 1 -46.61 -32.94 -10.99
C MET A 1 -45.47 -33.16 -10.02
N ALA A 2 -44.53 -34.00 -10.42
CA ALA A 2 -43.52 -34.60 -9.58
C ALA A 2 -42.27 -33.70 -9.47
N SER A 3 -41.71 -33.73 -8.26
CA SER A 3 -40.28 -33.78 -7.93
C SER A 3 -39.32 -32.78 -8.58
N LYS A 4 -38.78 -31.90 -7.72
CA LYS A 4 -37.35 -31.53 -7.75
C LYS A 4 -36.54 -32.80 -7.36
N PRO A 5 -35.44 -33.13 -8.05
CA PRO A 5 -34.09 -32.63 -7.68
C PRO A 5 -33.21 -32.46 -8.97
N GLU A 6 -31.93 -32.13 -9.03
CA GLU A 6 -30.73 -32.28 -8.20
C GLU A 6 -29.76 -31.11 -8.53
N GLU A 7 -28.99 -30.71 -7.53
CA GLU A 7 -27.84 -29.80 -7.59
C GLU A 7 -26.62 -30.45 -8.25
N ASP A 8 -25.58 -29.63 -8.44
CA ASP A 8 -24.18 -29.95 -8.73
C ASP A 8 -23.87 -30.19 -10.23
N GLN A 9 -23.02 -29.42 -10.92
CA GLN A 9 -21.67 -28.95 -10.59
C GLN A 9 -21.29 -27.76 -11.49
N ASP A 10 -20.65 -26.75 -10.93
CA ASP A 10 -19.30 -26.33 -11.37
C ASP A 10 -18.85 -25.15 -10.51
N GLU A 11 -18.12 -25.51 -9.47
CA GLU A 11 -17.10 -24.68 -8.85
C GLU A 11 -16.23 -24.01 -9.93
N LEU A 12 -16.48 -22.74 -10.19
CA LEU A 12 -15.37 -21.82 -10.34
C LEU A 12 -15.43 -20.90 -9.14
N ILE A 13 -14.43 -21.06 -8.27
CA ILE A 13 -14.21 -20.30 -7.05
C ILE A 13 -14.06 -18.82 -7.44
N ALA A 14 -15.18 -18.14 -7.66
CA ALA A 14 -15.25 -16.70 -7.58
C ALA A 14 -15.05 -16.38 -6.11
N THR A 15 -13.78 -16.32 -5.70
CA THR A 15 -13.41 -15.67 -4.45
C THR A 15 -14.14 -14.34 -4.46
N LYS A 16 -15.18 -14.25 -3.63
CA LYS A 16 -15.98 -13.03 -3.50
C LYS A 16 -14.98 -11.96 -3.10
N ALA A 17 -14.59 -11.11 -4.04
CA ALA A 17 -13.60 -10.06 -3.80
C ALA A 17 -14.15 -9.19 -2.67
N VAL A 18 -13.65 -9.39 -1.46
CA VAL A 18 -14.02 -8.59 -0.29
C VAL A 18 -13.58 -7.18 -0.63
N LYS A 19 -14.54 -6.26 -0.80
CA LYS A 19 -14.20 -4.86 -1.04
C LYS A 19 -13.33 -4.37 0.12
N PRO A 20 -12.09 -3.93 -0.14
CA PRO A 20 -11.20 -3.49 0.93
C PRO A 20 -11.81 -2.28 1.64
N ARG A 21 -11.69 -2.24 2.97
CA ARG A 21 -12.11 -1.09 3.78
C ARG A 21 -11.28 0.13 3.35
N THR A 22 -11.95 1.26 3.18
CA THR A 22 -11.34 2.54 2.77
C THR A 22 -11.58 3.60 3.84
N LEU A 23 -10.94 4.77 3.72
CA LEU A 23 -11.23 5.88 4.65
C LEU A 23 -12.71 6.27 4.64
N PHE A 24 -13.38 6.17 3.48
CA PHE A 24 -14.79 6.52 3.36
C PHE A 24 -15.68 5.62 4.23
N HIS A 25 -15.37 4.31 4.29
CA HIS A 25 -16.06 3.38 5.18
C HIS A 25 -15.82 3.69 6.67
N ALA A 26 -14.65 4.22 7.01
CA ALA A 26 -14.36 4.65 8.39
C ALA A 26 -15.15 5.91 8.76
N ILE A 27 -15.28 6.86 7.85
CA ILE A 27 -16.06 8.09 8.05
C ILE A 27 -17.57 7.76 8.13
N GLU A 28 -18.06 6.87 7.28
CA GLU A 28 -19.46 6.42 7.31
C GLU A 28 -19.85 5.83 8.68
N ALA A 29 -18.99 4.97 9.23
CA ALA A 29 -19.18 4.31 10.53
C ALA A 29 -18.91 5.21 11.77
N SER A 30 -18.41 6.44 11.58
CA SER A 30 -18.07 7.35 12.67
C SER A 30 -19.30 8.01 13.33
N SER A 31 -19.11 8.64 14.48
CA SER A 31 -20.14 9.44 15.18
C SER A 31 -20.24 10.89 14.68
N LEU A 32 -19.75 11.19 13.47
CA LEU A 32 -19.77 12.55 12.92
C LEU A 32 -21.20 13.02 12.56
N PRO A 33 -21.48 14.33 12.63
CA PRO A 33 -22.77 14.89 12.23
C PRO A 33 -23.15 14.55 10.78
N PRO A 34 -24.45 14.46 10.44
CA PRO A 34 -24.90 14.09 9.10
C PRO A 34 -24.37 14.98 7.98
N HIS A 35 -24.14 16.27 8.24
CA HIS A 35 -23.65 17.22 7.24
C HIS A 35 -22.17 16.99 6.88
N GLU A 36 -21.37 16.40 7.77
CA GLU A 36 -19.98 16.03 7.48
C GLU A 36 -19.89 14.72 6.67
N LYS A 37 -20.96 13.93 6.67
CA LYS A 37 -21.10 12.70 5.86
C LYS A 37 -21.70 12.97 4.48
N ALA A 38 -22.00 14.23 4.15
CA ALA A 38 -22.54 14.58 2.85
C ALA A 38 -21.54 14.20 1.73
N PRO A 39 -21.98 13.58 0.61
CA PRO A 39 -21.08 13.11 -0.45
C PRO A 39 -20.13 14.18 -0.99
N THR A 40 -20.62 15.43 -1.11
CA THR A 40 -19.83 16.56 -1.59
C THR A 40 -18.72 16.95 -0.61
N ARG A 41 -18.99 16.97 0.70
CA ARG A 41 -17.98 17.21 1.73
C ARG A 41 -16.96 16.09 1.77
N LEU A 42 -17.40 14.82 1.74
CA LEU A 42 -16.50 13.67 1.70
C LEU A 42 -15.58 13.68 0.48
N ALA A 43 -16.09 14.06 -0.68
CA ALA A 43 -15.28 14.18 -1.89
C ALA A 43 -14.21 15.26 -1.76
N GLN A 44 -14.54 16.42 -1.18
CA GLN A 44 -13.58 17.50 -0.92
C GLN A 44 -12.47 17.07 0.04
N GLU A 45 -12.82 16.40 1.14
CA GLU A 45 -11.83 15.88 2.09
C GLU A 45 -10.97 14.77 1.46
N GLY A 46 -11.59 13.87 0.67
CA GLY A 46 -10.88 12.83 -0.06
C GLY A 46 -9.84 13.39 -1.04
N LEU A 47 -10.19 14.44 -1.79
CA LEU A 47 -9.24 15.15 -2.64
C LEU A 47 -8.13 15.81 -1.84
N THR A 48 -8.46 16.43 -0.70
CA THR A 48 -7.48 17.07 0.19
C THR A 48 -6.44 16.06 0.66
N VAL A 49 -6.88 14.88 1.12
CA VAL A 49 -5.99 13.79 1.54
C VAL A 49 -5.13 13.28 0.38
N LEU A 50 -5.72 13.10 -0.80
CA LEU A 50 -5.00 12.65 -1.99
C LEU A 50 -3.88 13.61 -2.39
N PHE A 51 -4.15 14.92 -2.40
CA PHE A 51 -3.14 15.92 -2.73
C PHE A 51 -2.06 16.02 -1.66
N ALA A 52 -2.44 16.05 -0.38
CA ALA A 52 -1.49 16.11 0.73
C ALA A 52 -0.53 14.90 0.72
N GLY A 53 -1.06 13.68 0.53
CA GLY A 53 -0.25 12.46 0.44
C GLY A 53 0.50 12.33 -0.89
N GLY A 54 -0.06 12.84 -1.99
CA GLY A 54 0.52 12.72 -3.32
C GLY A 54 1.77 13.57 -3.51
N GLU A 55 1.75 14.85 -3.13
CA GLU A 55 2.93 15.70 -3.28
C GLU A 55 4.07 15.27 -2.34
N THR A 56 3.74 15.02 -1.07
CA THR A 56 4.74 14.61 -0.07
C THR A 56 5.32 13.23 -0.38
N GLY A 57 4.48 12.26 -0.76
CA GLY A 57 4.90 10.92 -1.16
C GLY A 57 5.75 10.91 -2.42
N SER A 58 5.37 11.66 -3.46
CA SER A 58 6.16 11.75 -4.69
C SER A 58 7.54 12.38 -4.46
N ARG A 59 7.62 13.44 -3.66
CA ARG A 59 8.90 14.07 -3.28
C ARG A 59 9.79 13.11 -2.49
N LEU A 60 9.24 12.38 -1.53
CA LEU A 60 9.97 11.35 -0.79
C LEU A 60 10.53 10.28 -1.73
N LEU A 61 9.69 9.70 -2.59
CA LEU A 61 10.11 8.66 -3.55
C LEU A 61 11.18 9.17 -4.51
N ALA A 62 11.03 10.39 -5.03
CA ALA A 62 12.01 11.00 -5.93
C ALA A 62 13.38 11.15 -5.23
N HIS A 63 13.40 11.65 -4.00
CA HIS A 63 14.63 11.75 -3.22
C HIS A 63 15.24 10.37 -2.94
N THR A 64 14.44 9.41 -2.47
CA THR A 64 14.92 8.05 -2.19
C THR A 64 15.55 7.41 -3.43
N VAL A 65 14.88 7.46 -4.59
CA VAL A 65 15.43 6.91 -5.83
C VAL A 65 16.71 7.63 -6.24
N TYR A 66 16.75 8.97 -6.17
CA TYR A 66 17.97 9.73 -6.47
C TYR A 66 19.16 9.29 -5.60
N HIS A 67 18.96 9.16 -4.29
CA HIS A 67 20.03 8.78 -3.35
C HIS A 67 20.43 7.31 -3.48
N LEU A 68 19.51 6.41 -3.83
CA LEU A 68 19.86 5.03 -4.16
C LEU A 68 20.71 4.95 -5.43
N LEU A 69 20.36 5.71 -6.48
CA LEU A 69 21.14 5.73 -7.71
C LEU A 69 22.53 6.35 -7.53
N LYS A 70 22.69 7.29 -6.60
CA LYS A 70 23.98 7.87 -6.25
C LYS A 70 24.89 6.92 -5.46
N ASN A 71 24.32 5.96 -4.72
CA ASN A 71 25.03 5.02 -3.85
C ASN A 71 24.72 3.57 -4.29
N PRO A 72 25.40 3.05 -5.33
CA PRO A 72 25.07 1.77 -5.94
C PRO A 72 25.21 0.58 -4.97
N GLU A 73 26.06 0.68 -3.94
CA GLU A 73 26.20 -0.39 -2.95
C GLU A 73 24.99 -0.49 -2.03
N ILE A 74 24.38 0.65 -1.67
CA ILE A 74 23.12 0.68 -0.91
C ILE A 74 21.99 0.13 -1.77
N LEU A 75 21.93 0.53 -3.04
CA LEU A 75 20.93 0.04 -3.98
C LEU A 75 20.98 -1.49 -4.12
N GLU A 76 22.17 -2.08 -4.22
CA GLU A 76 22.33 -3.53 -4.30
C GLU A 76 21.79 -4.23 -3.04
N LYS A 77 22.12 -3.70 -1.85
CA LYS A 77 21.64 -4.24 -0.57
C LYS A 77 20.12 -4.15 -0.43
N VAL A 78 19.53 -3.00 -0.74
CA VAL A 78 18.05 -2.80 -0.70
C VAL A 78 17.36 -3.73 -1.68
N ARG A 79 17.88 -3.83 -2.91
CA ARG A 79 17.30 -4.71 -3.94
C ARG A 79 17.35 -6.17 -3.50
N LYS A 80 18.48 -6.62 -2.95
CA LYS A 80 18.63 -7.97 -2.42
C LYS A 80 17.62 -8.24 -1.30
N GLU A 81 17.49 -7.34 -0.32
CA GLU A 81 16.52 -7.50 0.77
C GLU A 81 15.08 -7.65 0.27
N ILE A 82 14.67 -6.82 -0.69
CA ILE A 82 13.31 -6.87 -1.24
C ILE A 82 13.07 -8.20 -1.99
N LEU A 83 14.06 -8.66 -2.77
CA LEU A 83 13.95 -9.92 -3.52
C LEU A 83 13.93 -11.12 -2.57
N ASP A 84 14.80 -11.13 -1.55
CA ASP A 84 14.83 -12.18 -0.53
C ASP A 84 13.50 -12.23 0.24
N ALA A 85 12.87 -11.08 0.51
CA ALA A 85 11.56 -10.99 1.16
C ALA A 85 10.39 -11.43 0.26
N ALA A 86 10.49 -11.22 -1.06
CA ALA A 86 9.48 -11.67 -2.03
C ALA A 86 9.56 -13.18 -2.30
N GLY A 87 10.76 -13.76 -2.13
CA GLY A 87 11.05 -15.15 -2.44
C GLY A 87 10.82 -15.48 -3.92
N ASP A 88 10.49 -16.74 -4.20
CA ASP A 88 10.16 -17.21 -5.56
C ASP A 88 8.75 -16.83 -6.01
N SER A 89 7.95 -16.24 -5.12
CA SER A 89 6.63 -15.76 -5.47
C SER A 89 6.78 -14.44 -6.23
N ASN A 90 6.22 -14.35 -7.44
CA ASN A 90 6.10 -13.07 -8.13
C ASN A 90 5.01 -12.17 -7.49
N GLN A 91 4.79 -12.32 -6.18
CA GLN A 91 3.83 -11.58 -5.38
C GLN A 91 4.55 -10.59 -4.47
N LEU A 92 3.88 -9.48 -4.20
CA LEU A 92 4.42 -8.48 -3.27
C LEU A 92 4.48 -9.07 -1.86
N PRO A 93 5.59 -8.89 -1.13
CA PRO A 93 5.68 -9.30 0.27
C PRO A 93 4.62 -8.59 1.12
N ASP A 94 4.25 -9.20 2.25
CA ASP A 94 3.39 -8.54 3.22
C ASP A 94 4.01 -7.22 3.71
N MET A 95 3.18 -6.22 3.97
CA MET A 95 3.64 -4.89 4.39
C MET A 95 4.50 -4.98 5.66
N LYS A 96 4.13 -5.86 6.60
CA LYS A 96 4.90 -6.07 7.84
C LYS A 96 6.31 -6.60 7.56
N ALA A 97 6.47 -7.42 6.53
CA ALA A 97 7.77 -7.93 6.12
C ALA A 97 8.62 -6.80 5.53
N LEU A 98 8.03 -5.95 4.67
CA LEU A 98 8.70 -4.79 4.09
C LEU A 98 9.12 -3.76 5.15
N GLU A 99 8.28 -3.49 6.14
CA GLU A 99 8.59 -2.57 7.25
C GLU A 99 9.74 -3.05 8.15
N ALA A 100 10.00 -4.35 8.16
CA ALA A 100 11.10 -4.95 8.93
C ALA A 100 12.45 -4.91 8.20
N LEU A 101 12.49 -4.55 6.90
CA LEU A 101 13.70 -4.56 6.08
C LEU A 101 14.61 -3.37 6.43
N PRO A 102 15.79 -3.59 7.02
CA PRO A 102 16.60 -2.52 7.58
C PRO A 102 17.17 -1.61 6.49
N TRP A 103 17.64 -2.11 5.34
CA TRP A 103 18.15 -1.24 4.28
C TRP A 103 17.04 -0.46 3.59
N LEU A 104 15.87 -1.08 3.39
CA LEU A 104 14.71 -0.39 2.84
C LEU A 104 14.30 0.80 3.71
N VAL A 105 14.13 0.59 5.02
CA VAL A 105 13.75 1.66 5.96
C VAL A 105 14.87 2.70 6.11
N ARG A 106 16.14 2.27 6.15
CA ARG A 106 17.30 3.18 6.22
C ARG A 106 17.37 4.11 5.02
N SER A 107 17.04 3.62 3.81
CA SER A 107 17.05 4.44 2.60
C SER A 107 16.00 5.56 2.58
N LEU A 108 15.02 5.52 3.48
CA LEU A 108 14.00 6.55 3.68
C LEU A 108 14.42 7.60 4.73
N SER A 109 15.45 7.32 5.54
CA SER A 109 15.93 8.21 6.61
C SER A 109 16.77 9.37 6.06
N PRO A 110 16.44 10.64 6.38
CA PRO A 110 17.22 11.80 5.97
C PRO A 110 18.67 11.79 6.46
N LYS A 111 18.95 11.10 7.58
CA LYS A 111 20.27 11.09 8.22
C LYS A 111 21.33 10.36 7.40
N ASP A 112 20.91 9.42 6.53
CA ASP A 112 21.82 8.56 5.76
C ASP A 112 21.88 8.96 4.28
N ILE A 113 20.79 9.57 3.80
CA ILE A 113 20.68 10.22 2.50
C ILE A 113 21.76 11.30 2.30
N ALA A 114 22.13 12.01 3.37
CA ALA A 114 23.09 13.11 3.32
C ALA A 114 24.56 12.71 3.52
N THR A 115 24.84 11.54 4.12
CA THR A 115 26.17 11.29 4.71
C THR A 115 27.03 10.24 4.01
N GLY A 116 26.51 9.48 3.04
CA GLY A 116 27.33 8.57 2.20
C GLY A 116 28.32 7.71 3.01
N THR A 117 27.94 7.29 4.21
CA THR A 117 28.80 6.56 5.15
C THR A 117 28.10 5.27 5.52
N GLY A 118 28.67 4.17 5.03
CA GLY A 118 28.28 2.79 5.34
C GLY A 118 28.92 2.27 6.62
#